data_AF-A0AAV1VIA9-F1
#
_entry.id   AF-A0AAV1VIA9-F1
#
_cell.length_a   1.000
_cell.length_b   1.000
_cell.length_c   1.000
_cell.angle_alpha   90.00
_cell.angle_beta   90.00
_cell.angle_gamma   90.00
#
_symmetry.space_group_name_H-M   'P 1'
#
loop_
_entity.id
_entity.type
_entity.pdbx_description
1 polymer ?
#
loop_
_entity_poly.entity_id
_entity_poly.type
_entity_poly.pdbx_seq_one_letter_code
_entity_poly.pdbx_strand_id
1 'polypeptide(L)'
;MEHLALMERCIGPLPVKMAAKASKHSTSSKFFRRGRLNWPAGSSSDESVDHVRRMRSLAEMISREDAQSGLLELLQLMLVLDPDNRVTAPKRGSR
;
A
#
# COMPACT_ATOMS: atom_id res chain seq x y z
N MET A 1 0.88 1.68 -12.15
CA MET A 1 2.08 1.63 -11.30
C MET A 1 2.04 2.67 -10.19
N GLU A 2 1.62 3.90 -10.49
CA GLU A 2 1.49 5.01 -9.53
C GLU A 2 0.79 4.62 -8.22
N HIS A 3 -0.40 4.01 -8.29
CA HIS A 3 -1.12 3.57 -7.08
C HIS A 3 -0.33 2.60 -6.19
N LEU A 4 0.49 1.70 -6.76
CA LEU A 4 1.34 0.80 -5.96
C LEU A 4 2.46 1.56 -5.25
N ALA A 5 3.04 2.57 -5.92
CA ALA A 5 4.06 3.43 -5.34
C ALA A 5 3.47 4.34 -4.24
N LEU A 6 2.25 4.85 -4.43
CA LEU A 6 1.49 5.57 -3.39
C LEU A 6 1.23 4.68 -2.17
N MET A 7 0.84 3.42 -2.39
CA MET A 7 0.63 2.46 -1.30
C MET A 7 1.93 2.18 -0.53
N GLU A 8 3.06 1.96 -1.23
CA GLU A 8 4.36 1.79 -0.57
C GLU A 8 4.77 3.01 0.25
N ARG A 9 4.43 4.22 -0.22
CA ARG A 9 4.77 5.47 0.48
C ARG A 9 3.87 5.74 1.67
N CYS A 10 2.57 5.46 1.55
CA CYS A 10 1.58 5.75 2.58
C CYS A 10 1.61 4.72 3.73
N ILE A 11 1.66 3.43 3.38
CA ILE A 11 1.48 2.31 4.32
C ILE A 11 2.83 1.66 4.67
N GLY A 12 3.77 1.62 3.72
CA GLY A 12 5.07 0.95 3.88
C GLY A 12 5.32 -0.12 2.81
N PRO A 13 6.49 -0.80 2.86
CA PRO A 13 6.94 -1.70 1.80
C PRO A 13 5.97 -2.85 1.55
N LEU A 14 5.80 -3.23 0.28
CA LEU A 14 4.93 -4.34 -0.11
C LEU A 14 5.45 -5.67 0.47
N PRO A 15 4.59 -6.52 1.06
CA PRO A 15 4.97 -7.83 1.55
C PRO A 15 5.62 -8.68 0.45
N VAL A 16 6.74 -9.34 0.79
CA VAL A 16 7.52 -10.16 -0.17
C VAL A 16 6.67 -11.23 -0.84
N LYS A 17 5.72 -11.84 -0.11
CA LYS A 17 4.78 -12.83 -0.65
C LYS A 17 3.92 -12.25 -1.77
N MET A 18 3.39 -11.05 -1.60
CA MET A 18 2.57 -10.37 -2.61
C MET A 18 3.40 -9.93 -3.80
N ALA A 19 4.57 -9.33 -3.56
CA ALA A 19 5.47 -8.92 -4.62
C ALA A 19 5.96 -10.11 -5.47
N ALA A 20 6.24 -11.26 -4.82
CA ALA A 20 6.57 -12.50 -5.52
C ALA A 20 5.38 -13.04 -6.32
N LYS A 21 4.15 -13.00 -5.78
CA LYS A 21 2.94 -13.42 -6.49
C LYS A 21 2.64 -12.52 -7.70
N ALA A 22 2.79 -11.21 -7.53
CA ALA A 22 2.62 -10.24 -8.61
C ALA A 22 3.72 -10.36 -9.68
N SER A 23 4.96 -10.63 -9.28
CA SER A 23 6.05 -10.91 -10.22
C SER A 23 5.81 -12.15 -11.08
N LYS A 24 5.07 -13.15 -10.57
CA LYS A 24 4.68 -14.35 -11.32
C LYS A 24 3.49 -14.12 -12.26
N HIS A 25 2.73 -13.06 -12.07
CA HIS A 25 1.53 -12.79 -12.85
C HIS A 25 1.86 -11.95 -14.08
N SER A 26 1.52 -12.42 -15.28
CA SER A 26 1.99 -11.85 -16.55
C SER A 26 1.67 -10.36 -16.72
N THR A 27 0.50 -9.90 -16.25
CA THR A 27 0.07 -8.49 -16.41
C THR A 27 0.80 -7.51 -15.48
N SER A 28 1.25 -7.99 -14.32
CA SER A 28 1.92 -7.19 -13.30
C SER A 28 3.43 -7.43 -13.22
N SER A 29 3.96 -8.48 -13.84
CA SER A 29 5.39 -8.77 -13.93
C SER A 29 6.23 -7.58 -14.41
N LYS A 30 5.73 -6.80 -15.38
CA LYS A 30 6.37 -5.56 -15.88
C LYS A 30 6.53 -4.47 -14.81
N PHE A 31 5.72 -4.52 -13.75
CA PHE A 31 5.78 -3.57 -12.65
C PHE A 31 6.69 -4.03 -11.51
N PHE A 32 7.15 -5.28 -11.48
CA PHE A 32 7.99 -5.82 -10.43
C PHE A 32 9.35 -6.29 -10.97
N ARG A 33 10.44 -5.90 -10.32
CA ARG A 33 11.79 -6.33 -10.67
C ARG A 33 12.48 -6.85 -9.40
N ARG A 34 12.97 -8.09 -9.44
CA ARG A 34 13.63 -8.77 -8.29
C ARG A 34 12.76 -8.79 -7.02
N GLY A 35 11.43 -8.92 -7.17
CA GLY A 35 10.50 -8.96 -6.03
C GLY A 35 10.25 -7.60 -5.37
N ARG A 36 10.58 -6.48 -6.03
CA ARG A 36 10.23 -5.11 -5.61
C ARG A 36 9.55 -4.35 -6.74
N LEU A 37 8.79 -3.32 -6.41
CA LEU A 37 8.17 -2.46 -7.41
C LEU A 37 9.27 -1.78 -8.25
N ASN A 38 9.18 -1.88 -9.58
CA ASN A 38 10.11 -1.29 -10.54
C ASN A 38 9.84 0.21 -10.73
N TRP A 39 9.81 0.95 -9.62
CA TRP A 39 9.60 2.40 -9.57
C TRP A 39 10.88 3.08 -9.05
N PRO A 40 11.27 4.27 -9.57
CA PRO A 40 10.58 5.14 -10.54
C PRO A 40 10.86 4.83 -12.03
N ALA A 41 11.77 3.91 -12.36
CA ALA A 41 12.21 3.65 -13.74
C ALA A 41 11.12 3.14 -14.70
N GLY A 42 10.00 2.60 -14.18
CA GLY A 42 8.83 2.20 -14.97
C GLY A 42 7.63 3.15 -14.82
N SER A 43 7.82 4.37 -14.31
CA SER A 43 6.73 5.36 -14.23
C SER A 43 6.29 5.80 -15.62
N SER A 44 5.02 6.21 -15.73
CA SER A 44 4.49 6.75 -16.98
C SER A 44 4.94 8.20 -17.23
N SER A 45 5.17 8.98 -16.16
CA SER A 45 5.50 10.41 -16.23
C SER A 45 6.29 10.85 -14.99
N ASP A 46 7.07 11.92 -15.12
CA ASP A 46 7.81 12.55 -14.00
C ASP A 46 6.85 13.21 -12.99
N GLU A 47 5.73 13.79 -13.47
CA GLU A 47 4.66 14.34 -12.63
C GLU A 47 4.08 13.30 -11.66
N SER A 48 3.88 12.06 -12.12
CA SER A 48 3.46 10.94 -11.26
C SER A 48 4.51 10.59 -10.20
N VAL A 49 5.80 10.74 -10.53
CA VAL A 49 6.92 10.50 -9.59
C VAL A 49 6.93 11.54 -8.48
N ASP A 50 6.79 12.79 -8.86
CA ASP A 50 6.71 13.90 -7.93
C ASP A 50 5.43 13.81 -7.06
N HIS A 51 4.28 13.45 -7.64
CA HIS A 51 3.04 13.24 -6.88
C HIS A 51 3.19 12.17 -5.79
N VAL A 52 3.82 11.03 -6.11
CA VAL A 52 4.12 9.98 -5.11
C VAL A 52 5.10 10.46 -4.06
N ARG A 53 6.11 11.26 -4.44
CA ARG A 53 7.09 11.81 -3.49
C ARG A 53 6.45 12.81 -2.53
N ARG A 54 5.46 13.59 -2.98
CA ARG A 54 4.68 14.52 -2.16
C ARG A 54 3.66 13.84 -1.25
N MET A 55 3.38 12.55 -1.47
CA MET A 55 2.48 11.79 -0.62
C MET A 55 3.05 11.66 0.80
N ARG A 56 2.26 12.10 1.77
CA ARG A 56 2.57 11.98 3.21
C ARG A 56 2.36 10.55 3.69
N SER A 57 3.07 10.16 4.74
CA SER A 57 2.81 8.88 5.40
C SER A 57 1.44 8.88 6.08
N LEU A 58 0.86 7.70 6.33
CA LEU A 58 -0.41 7.58 7.05
C LEU A 58 -0.36 8.33 8.41
N ALA A 59 0.77 8.25 9.10
CA ALA A 59 0.99 8.93 10.38
C ALA A 59 1.02 10.46 10.27
N GLU A 60 1.45 11.01 9.14
CA GLU A 60 1.48 12.47 8.90
C GLU A 60 0.16 13.02 8.37
N MET A 61 -0.72 12.15 7.86
CA MET A 61 -2.08 12.54 7.47
C MET A 61 -3.05 12.57 8.65
N ILE A 62 -2.79 11.76 9.67
CA ILE A 62 -3.66 11.64 10.84
C ILE A 62 -3.26 12.69 11.89
N SER A 63 -4.26 13.36 12.45
CA SER A 63 -4.06 14.34 13.51
C SER A 63 -3.59 13.65 14.81
N ARG A 64 -2.95 14.39 15.72
CA ARG A 64 -2.49 13.81 16.99
C ARG A 64 -3.64 13.25 17.85
N GLU A 65 -4.80 13.91 17.81
CA GLU A 65 -6.03 13.49 18.50
C GLU A 65 -6.57 12.17 17.93
N ASP A 66 -6.58 12.00 16.62
CA ASP A 66 -7.03 10.77 15.96
C ASP A 66 -6.04 9.61 16.16
N ALA A 67 -4.73 9.92 16.21
CA ALA A 67 -3.74 8.93 16.55
C ALA A 67 -3.93 8.43 18.00
N GLN A 68 -4.25 9.34 18.93
CA GLN A 68 -4.53 9.02 20.33
C GLN A 68 -5.85 8.27 20.54
N SER A 69 -6.85 8.49 19.68
CA SER A 69 -8.12 7.74 19.70
C SER A 69 -7.99 6.31 19.19
N GLY A 70 -6.81 5.92 18.69
CA GLY A 70 -6.56 4.60 18.11
C GLY A 70 -6.96 4.46 16.64
N LEU A 71 -7.38 5.54 15.97
CA LEU A 71 -7.75 5.51 14.55
C LEU A 71 -6.56 5.13 13.67
N LEU A 72 -5.36 5.61 14.02
CA LEU A 72 -4.12 5.25 13.33
C LEU A 72 -3.85 3.74 13.41
N GLU A 73 -4.06 3.12 14.57
CA GLU A 73 -3.87 1.68 14.75
C GLU A 73 -4.91 0.87 13.97
N LEU A 74 -6.18 1.29 14.03
CA LEU A 74 -7.24 0.68 13.23
C LEU A 74 -6.96 0.77 11.72
N LEU A 75 -6.51 1.93 11.24
CA LEU A 75 -6.16 2.13 9.84
C LEU A 75 -4.94 1.30 9.44
N GLN A 76 -3.93 1.17 10.30
CA GLN A 76 -2.81 0.26 10.05
C GLN A 76 -3.27 -1.19 9.93
N LEU A 77 -4.22 -1.63 10.77
CA LEU A 77 -4.79 -2.97 10.72
C LEU A 77 -5.68 -3.19 9.47
N MET A 78 -6.45 -2.18 9.06
CA MET A 78 -7.32 -2.25 7.87
C MET A 78 -6.54 -2.14 6.55
N LEU A 79 -5.47 -1.36 6.54
CA LEU A 79 -4.62 -1.14 5.38
C LEU A 79 -3.45 -2.12 5.28
N VAL A 80 -3.46 -3.20 6.08
CA VAL A 80 -2.53 -4.31 5.88
C VAL A 80 -2.65 -4.79 4.43
N LEU A 81 -1.51 -4.75 3.73
CA LEU A 81 -1.42 -5.12 2.33
C LEU A 81 -1.71 -6.61 2.13
N ASP A 82 -1.20 -7.45 3.04
CA ASP A 82 -1.46 -8.88 3.04
C ASP A 82 -2.94 -9.17 3.40
N PRO A 83 -3.73 -9.70 2.46
CA PRO A 83 -5.15 -9.96 2.70
C PRO A 83 -5.39 -11.03 3.78
N ASP A 84 -4.45 -11.95 4.01
CA ASP A 84 -4.59 -12.99 5.04
C ASP A 84 -4.42 -12.41 6.46
N ASN A 85 -3.67 -11.30 6.59
CA ASN A 85 -3.44 -10.61 7.86
C ASN A 85 -4.34 -9.36 8.03
N ARG A 86 -5.13 -9.01 7.02
CA ARG A 86 -6.00 -7.83 7.06
C ARG A 86 -7.19 -8.10 7.98
N VAL A 87 -7.44 -7.19 8.91
CA VAL A 87 -8.68 -7.25 9.71
C VAL A 87 -9.87 -7.11 8.77
N THR A 88 -10.72 -8.12 8.76
CA THR A 88 -11.97 -8.08 8.01
C THR A 88 -13.07 -7.62 8.95
N ALA A 89 -13.92 -6.71 8.48
CA ALA A 89 -15.15 -6.42 9.21
C ALA A 89 -15.91 -7.75 9.36
N PRO A 90 -16.32 -8.14 10.58
CA PRO A 90 -17.10 -9.34 10.76
C PRO A 90 -18.31 -9.24 9.84
N LYS A 91 -18.46 -10.20 8.92
CA LYS A 91 -19.66 -10.33 8.12
C LYS A 91 -20.81 -10.41 9.11
N ARG A 92 -21.54 -9.31 9.27
CA ARG A 92 -22.76 -9.27 10.07
C ARG A 92 -23.66 -10.34 9.47
N GLY A 93 -23.75 -11.46 10.18
CA GLY A 93 -24.50 -12.63 9.75
C GLY A 93 -25.90 -12.18 9.39
N SER A 94 -26.31 -12.51 8.17
CA SER A 94 -27.71 -12.74 7.85
C SER A 94 -28.26 -13.68 8.93
N ARG A 95 -28.99 -13.10 9.87
CA ARG A 95 -29.99 -13.82 10.65
C ARG A 95 -31.27 -13.80 9.85
#